data_AF-A0A937YX12-F1
#
_entry.id   AF-A0A937YX12-F1
#
_cell.length_a   1.000
_cell.length_b   1.000
_cell.length_c   1.000
_cell.angle_alpha   90.00
_cell.angle_beta   90.00
_cell.angle_gamma   90.00
#
_symmetry.space_group_name_H-M   'P 1'
#
loop_
_entity.id
_entity.type
_entity.pdbx_description
1 polymer ?
#
loop_
_entity_poly.entity_id
_entity_poly.type
_entity_poly.pdbx_seq_one_letter_code
_entity_poly.pdbx_strand_id
1 'polypeptide(L)'
;MPWQAPTRNLDAVEFAPLRKAVEAPFHRAHDELTAAYYDHWRHGRSAPWRGFDAQPTPGQSKALFDELHGLIDTLRMLALDARNAASAGPDARFAAAMAETEGAGPSRRERLRAHVEACRARGASLDLR
;
A
#
# COMPACT_ATOMS: atom_id res chain seq x y z
N MET A 1 -5.52 23.73 -5.06
CA MET A 1 -5.81 22.99 -6.31
C MET A 1 -6.23 21.58 -5.91
N PRO A 2 -7.23 20.99 -6.58
CA PRO A 2 -7.56 19.60 -6.33
C PRO A 2 -6.36 18.71 -6.66
N TRP A 3 -6.19 17.64 -5.90
CA TRP A 3 -5.14 16.67 -6.15
C TRP A 3 -5.34 16.01 -7.50
N GLN A 4 -4.24 15.81 -8.23
CA GLN A 4 -4.24 15.18 -9.54
C GLN A 4 -3.48 13.87 -9.49
N ALA A 5 -4.14 12.79 -9.91
CA ALA A 5 -3.53 11.49 -9.95
C ALA A 5 -2.32 11.46 -10.91
N PRO A 6 -1.20 10.86 -10.50
CA PRO A 6 -0.03 10.76 -11.36
C PRO A 6 -0.31 9.79 -12.51
N THR A 7 0.19 10.12 -13.70
CA THR A 7 0.25 9.14 -14.79
C THR A 7 1.36 8.14 -14.48
N ARG A 8 1.01 6.87 -14.31
CA ARG A 8 1.97 5.80 -14.00
C ARG A 8 2.42 5.11 -15.27
N ASN A 9 3.74 5.06 -15.50
CA ASN A 9 4.34 4.24 -16.54
C ASN A 9 5.04 3.04 -15.89
N LEU A 10 4.45 1.85 -16.06
CA LEU A 10 5.02 0.58 -15.58
C LEU A 10 5.83 -0.14 -16.65
N ASP A 11 5.88 0.35 -17.89
CA ASP A 11 6.52 -0.33 -19.04
C ASP A 11 8.05 -0.36 -18.91
N ALA A 12 8.61 0.66 -18.26
CA ALA A 12 10.05 0.80 -18.06
C ALA A 12 10.54 0.30 -16.69
N VAL A 13 9.67 -0.35 -15.90
CA VAL A 13 10.04 -0.77 -14.55
C VAL A 13 10.39 -2.25 -14.51
N GLU A 14 11.37 -2.60 -13.68
CA GLU A 14 11.71 -3.98 -13.38
C GLU A 14 10.47 -4.78 -12.98
N PHE A 15 10.36 -6.01 -13.50
CA PHE A 15 9.22 -6.90 -13.29
C PHE A 15 7.87 -6.31 -13.76
N ALA A 16 7.88 -5.46 -14.80
CA ALA A 16 6.69 -4.84 -15.38
C ALA A 16 5.49 -5.81 -15.55
N PRO A 17 5.64 -7.05 -16.07
CA PRO A 17 4.51 -7.97 -16.19
C PRO A 17 3.87 -8.34 -14.84
N LEU A 18 4.71 -8.62 -13.83
CA LEU A 18 4.27 -8.94 -12.47
C LEU A 18 3.56 -7.74 -11.84
N ARG A 19 4.17 -6.55 -11.92
CA ARG A 19 3.65 -5.32 -11.32
C ARG A 19 2.32 -4.90 -11.95
N LYS A 20 2.20 -4.97 -13.28
CA LYS A 20 0.93 -4.69 -13.98
C LYS A 20 -0.20 -5.62 -13.55
N ALA A 21 0.10 -6.89 -13.25
CA ALA A 21 -0.90 -7.86 -12.83
C ALA A 21 -1.41 -7.63 -11.40
N VAL A 22 -0.64 -6.95 -10.54
CA VAL A 22 -0.92 -6.86 -9.10
C VAL A 22 -1.23 -5.44 -8.64
N GLU A 23 -0.56 -4.42 -9.17
CA GLU A 23 -0.52 -3.09 -8.56
C GLU A 23 -1.74 -2.21 -8.83
N ALA A 24 -2.54 -2.53 -9.86
CA ALA A 24 -3.69 -1.71 -10.26
C ALA A 24 -4.67 -1.38 -9.10
N PRO A 25 -5.15 -2.35 -8.29
CA PRO A 25 -6.02 -2.04 -7.15
C PRO A 25 -5.33 -1.18 -6.08
N PHE A 26 -4.04 -1.38 -5.84
CA PHE A 26 -3.28 -0.58 -4.86
C PHE A 26 -3.06 0.85 -5.33
N HIS A 27 -2.80 1.06 -6.61
CA HIS A 27 -2.69 2.40 -7.21
C HIS A 27 -4.00 3.16 -7.10
N ARG A 28 -5.13 2.51 -7.42
CA ARG A 28 -6.45 3.11 -7.24
C ARG A 28 -6.70 3.49 -5.78
N ALA A 29 -6.48 2.56 -4.85
CA ALA A 29 -6.70 2.83 -3.43
C ALA A 29 -5.82 3.96 -2.89
N HIS A 30 -4.54 3.99 -3.29
CA HIS A 30 -3.62 5.06 -2.97
C HIS A 30 -4.12 6.41 -3.47
N ASP A 31 -4.57 6.46 -4.73
CA ASP A 31 -5.05 7.69 -5.36
C ASP A 31 -6.31 8.22 -4.71
N GLU A 32 -7.28 7.35 -4.46
CA GLU A 32 -8.52 7.70 -3.77
C GLU A 32 -8.25 8.22 -2.34
N LEU A 33 -7.37 7.56 -1.59
CA LEU A 33 -6.95 8.00 -0.25
C LEU A 33 -6.24 9.36 -0.32
N THR A 34 -5.36 9.54 -1.29
CA THR A 34 -4.60 10.79 -1.47
C THR A 34 -5.54 11.94 -1.82
N ALA A 35 -6.50 11.72 -2.71
CA ALA A 35 -7.55 12.69 -3.02
C ALA A 35 -8.37 13.05 -1.77
N ALA A 36 -8.88 12.04 -1.04
CA ALA A 36 -9.64 12.26 0.18
C ALA A 36 -8.87 13.12 1.20
N TYR A 37 -7.58 12.83 1.40
CA TYR A 37 -6.76 13.58 2.32
C TYR A 37 -6.46 15.02 1.84
N TYR A 38 -5.89 15.19 0.65
CA TYR A 38 -5.42 16.49 0.19
C TYR A 38 -6.57 17.43 -0.18
N ASP A 39 -7.68 16.90 -0.70
CA ASP A 39 -8.81 17.72 -1.08
C ASP A 39 -9.73 18.00 0.10
N HIS A 40 -9.83 17.09 1.09
CA HIS A 40 -10.82 17.22 2.16
C HIS A 40 -10.22 17.18 3.57
N TRP A 41 -9.65 16.06 4.01
CA TRP A 41 -9.34 15.82 5.43
C TRP A 41 -8.28 16.78 5.97
N ARG A 42 -7.29 17.17 5.15
CA ARG A 42 -6.27 18.16 5.51
C ARG A 42 -6.88 19.52 5.89
N HIS A 43 -8.08 19.80 5.39
CA HIS A 43 -8.84 21.03 5.65
C HIS A 43 -9.97 20.82 6.66
N GLY A 44 -10.00 19.68 7.37
CA GLY A 44 -11.05 19.34 8.34
C GLY A 44 -12.41 19.06 7.69
N ARG A 45 -12.44 18.77 6.39
CA ARG A 45 -13.68 18.47 5.66
C ARG A 45 -13.86 16.96 5.53
N SER A 46 -15.08 16.50 5.75
CA SER A 46 -15.46 15.11 5.53
C SER A 46 -15.37 14.73 4.05
N ALA A 47 -14.87 13.52 3.81
CA ALA A 47 -14.93 12.78 2.56
C ALA A 47 -14.76 11.30 2.92
N PRO A 48 -15.87 10.57 3.15
CA PRO A 48 -15.78 9.17 3.55
C PRO A 48 -15.06 8.33 2.51
N TRP A 49 -14.08 7.54 2.95
CA TRP A 49 -13.30 6.63 2.12
C TRP A 49 -13.14 5.29 2.83
N ARG A 50 -13.80 4.25 2.30
CA ARG A 50 -13.70 2.85 2.79
C ARG A 50 -13.92 2.70 4.31
N GLY A 51 -14.83 3.48 4.89
CA GLY A 51 -15.14 3.46 6.32
C GLY A 51 -14.31 4.41 7.18
N PHE A 52 -13.36 5.14 6.58
CA PHE A 52 -12.57 6.19 7.23
C PHE A 52 -13.04 7.57 6.78
N ASP A 53 -12.84 8.57 7.63
CA ASP A 53 -13.18 9.96 7.33
C ASP A 53 -12.25 10.93 8.05
N ALA A 54 -12.41 12.23 7.82
CA ALA A 54 -11.70 13.28 8.51
C ALA A 54 -11.78 13.14 10.03
N GLN A 55 -10.64 13.33 10.68
CA GLN A 55 -10.51 13.28 12.12
C GLN A 55 -10.69 14.68 12.74
N PRO A 56 -10.99 14.79 14.04
CA PRO A 56 -11.29 16.07 14.70
C PRO A 56 -10.21 17.15 14.53
N THR A 57 -8.96 16.74 14.34
CA THR A 57 -7.84 17.66 14.10
C THR A 57 -7.09 17.33 12.80
N PRO A 58 -6.45 18.33 12.16
CA PRO A 58 -5.59 18.09 11.00
C PRO A 58 -4.44 17.12 11.30
N GLY A 59 -3.89 17.16 12.52
CA GLY A 59 -2.83 16.24 12.96
C GLY A 59 -3.31 14.79 13.03
N GLN A 60 -4.49 14.53 13.58
CA GLN A 60 -5.09 13.19 13.59
C GLN A 60 -5.44 12.72 12.18
N SER A 61 -5.92 13.62 11.31
CA SER A 61 -6.22 13.28 9.91
C SER A 61 -4.94 12.90 9.14
N LYS A 62 -3.83 13.58 9.41
CA LYS A 62 -2.52 13.22 8.84
C LYS A 62 -2.02 11.88 9.38
N ALA A 63 -2.13 11.64 10.68
CA ALA A 63 -1.73 10.36 11.28
C ALA A 63 -2.52 9.19 10.69
N LEU A 64 -3.84 9.34 10.54
CA LEU A 64 -4.70 8.34 9.89
C LEU A 64 -4.31 8.14 8.42
N PHE A 65 -4.09 9.24 7.68
CA PHE A 65 -3.63 9.15 6.29
C PHE A 65 -2.30 8.39 6.17
N ASP A 66 -1.31 8.70 7.00
CA ASP A 66 0.00 8.03 6.98
C ASP A 66 -0.11 6.54 7.30
N GLU A 67 -0.95 6.18 8.27
CA GLU A 67 -1.20 4.79 8.62
C GLU A 67 -1.87 4.02 7.48
N LEU A 68 -2.91 4.58 6.86
CA LEU A 68 -3.61 3.96 5.73
C LEU A 68 -2.72 3.89 4.49
N HIS A 69 -1.90 4.91 4.25
CA HIS A 69 -0.94 4.97 3.14
C HIS A 69 0.13 3.88 3.28
N GLY A 70 0.73 3.75 4.46
CA GLY A 70 1.68 2.69 4.77
C GLY A 70 1.06 1.29 4.71
N LEU A 71 -0.21 1.14 5.11
CA LEU A 71 -0.93 -0.12 5.00
C LEU A 71 -1.15 -0.52 3.53
N ILE A 72 -1.54 0.41 2.64
CA ILE A 72 -1.69 0.13 1.21
C ILE A 72 -0.36 -0.38 0.62
N ASP A 73 0.75 0.27 0.95
CA ASP A 73 2.06 -0.15 0.45
C ASP A 73 2.48 -1.52 1.00
N THR A 74 2.22 -1.79 2.27
CA THR A 74 2.49 -3.09 2.89
C THR A 74 1.68 -4.21 2.24
N LEU A 75 0.39 -3.99 2.00
CA LEU A 75 -0.47 -4.97 1.32
C LEU A 75 -0.02 -5.19 -0.13
N ARG A 76 0.42 -4.13 -0.82
CA ARG A 76 1.00 -4.23 -2.17
C ARG A 76 2.24 -5.12 -2.19
N MET A 77 3.16 -4.92 -1.25
CA MET A 77 4.37 -5.75 -1.14
C MET A 77 4.03 -7.22 -0.89
N LEU A 78 3.08 -7.50 0.01
CA LEU A 78 2.63 -8.87 0.29
C LEU A 78 1.98 -9.53 -0.94
N ALA A 79 1.21 -8.78 -1.73
CA ALA A 79 0.59 -9.29 -2.96
C ALA A 79 1.64 -9.59 -4.05
N LEU A 80 2.64 -8.73 -4.20
CA LEU A 80 3.78 -8.97 -5.11
C LEU A 80 4.59 -10.20 -4.66
N ASP A 81 4.87 -10.34 -3.37
CA ASP A 81 5.53 -11.51 -2.78
C ASP A 81 4.77 -12.81 -3.06
N ALA A 82 3.45 -12.80 -2.85
CA ALA A 82 2.61 -13.97 -3.06
C ALA A 82 2.55 -14.36 -4.54
N ARG A 83 2.42 -13.38 -5.44
CA ARG A 83 2.41 -13.62 -6.88
C ARG A 83 3.76 -14.13 -7.36
N ASN A 84 4.86 -13.55 -6.89
CA ASN A 84 6.20 -14.03 -7.21
C ASN A 84 6.44 -15.47 -6.72
N ALA A 85 6.03 -15.81 -5.50
CA ALA A 85 6.17 -17.16 -4.99
C ALA A 85 5.36 -18.20 -5.80
N ALA A 86 4.30 -17.78 -6.49
CA ALA A 86 3.50 -18.63 -7.37
C ALA A 86 4.06 -18.74 -8.80
N SER A 87 5.00 -17.89 -9.19
CA SER A 87 5.66 -17.92 -10.51
C SER A 87 6.79 -18.97 -10.51
N ALA A 88 6.58 -20.16 -11.09
CA ALA A 88 7.62 -21.19 -11.25
C ALA A 88 8.59 -20.94 -12.43
N GLY A 89 8.74 -19.69 -12.89
CA GLY A 89 9.48 -19.30 -14.10
C GLY A 89 10.69 -18.40 -13.83
N PRO A 90 11.34 -17.80 -14.85
CA PRO A 90 12.59 -17.01 -14.77
C PRO A 90 12.60 -15.79 -13.83
N ASP A 91 11.55 -15.59 -13.02
CA ASP A 91 11.42 -14.66 -11.90
C ASP A 91 12.25 -15.05 -10.65
N ALA A 92 13.09 -16.09 -10.73
CA ALA A 92 14.05 -16.44 -9.67
C ALA A 92 14.94 -15.25 -9.23
N ARG A 93 15.15 -14.26 -10.11
CA ARG A 93 15.83 -12.99 -9.79
C ARG A 93 15.03 -12.07 -8.87
N PHE A 94 13.70 -12.01 -8.98
CA PHE A 94 12.86 -11.26 -8.02
C PHE A 94 12.86 -11.95 -6.66
N ALA A 95 12.70 -13.29 -6.64
CA ALA A 95 12.77 -14.06 -5.41
C ALA A 95 14.10 -13.82 -4.66
N ALA A 96 15.22 -13.80 -5.38
CA ALA A 96 16.55 -13.47 -4.84
C ALA A 96 16.65 -12.00 -4.37
N ALA A 97 16.24 -11.04 -5.19
CA ALA A 97 16.27 -9.61 -4.85
C ALA A 97 15.40 -9.25 -3.63
N MET A 98 14.30 -9.98 -3.42
CA MET A 98 13.45 -9.80 -2.24
C MET A 98 14.02 -10.52 -0.99
N ALA A 99 14.84 -11.56 -1.18
CA ALA A 99 15.44 -12.36 -0.11
C ALA A 99 16.79 -11.83 0.41
N GLU A 100 17.51 -10.99 -0.36
CA GLU A 100 18.89 -10.54 -0.08
C GLU A 100 19.10 -9.65 1.18
N THR A 101 18.13 -9.56 2.09
CA THR A 101 18.23 -8.73 3.32
C THR A 101 17.83 -9.46 4.59
N GLU A 102 18.10 -10.76 4.69
CA GLU A 102 17.74 -11.58 5.85
C GLU A 102 18.97 -12.04 6.63
N GLY A 103 19.25 -11.35 7.74
CA GLY A 103 20.08 -11.85 8.85
C GLY A 103 19.23 -12.70 9.83
N ALA A 104 19.74 -12.95 11.04
CA ALA A 104 19.10 -13.81 12.06
C ALA A 104 17.84 -13.24 12.75
N GLY A 105 17.00 -12.49 12.01
CA GLY A 105 15.75 -11.89 12.49
C GLY A 105 14.52 -12.42 11.75
N PRO A 106 13.30 -11.96 12.10
CA PRO A 106 12.09 -12.33 11.37
C PRO A 106 12.22 -11.93 9.91
N SER A 107 11.79 -12.80 9.01
CA SER A 107 11.76 -12.55 7.56
C SER A 107 11.03 -11.25 7.22
N ARG A 108 11.34 -10.66 6.08
CA ARG A 108 10.64 -9.44 5.61
C ARG A 108 9.13 -9.66 5.58
N ARG A 109 8.69 -10.83 5.12
CA ARG A 109 7.27 -11.19 5.05
C ARG A 109 6.61 -11.21 6.42
N GLU A 110 7.29 -11.73 7.45
CA GLU A 110 6.79 -11.72 8.83
C GLU A 110 6.65 -10.28 9.36
N ARG A 111 7.63 -9.41 9.09
CA ARG A 111 7.55 -7.99 9.48
C ARG A 111 6.36 -7.28 8.82
N LEU A 112 6.13 -7.52 7.53
CA LEU A 112 5.00 -6.93 6.80
C LEU A 112 3.66 -7.45 7.34
N ARG A 113 3.54 -8.75 7.62
CA ARG A 113 2.33 -9.32 8.24
C ARG A 113 2.08 -8.76 9.64
N ALA A 114 3.12 -8.64 10.46
CA ALA A 114 3.01 -8.05 11.79
C ALA A 114 2.53 -6.58 11.72
N HIS A 115 2.99 -5.82 10.72
CA HIS A 115 2.50 -4.46 10.49
C HIS A 115 0.99 -4.44 10.15
N VAL A 116 0.54 -5.32 9.25
CA VAL A 116 -0.89 -5.44 8.90
C VAL A 116 -1.73 -5.76 10.13
N GLU A 117 -1.31 -6.74 10.94
CA GLU A 117 -2.03 -7.10 12.17
C GLU A 117 -2.03 -5.95 13.19
N ALA A 118 -0.92 -5.21 13.30
CA ALA A 118 -0.86 -4.04 14.16
C ALA A 118 -1.82 -2.92 13.71
N CYS A 119 -1.93 -2.68 12.39
CA CYS A 119 -2.91 -1.74 11.84
C CYS A 119 -4.35 -2.21 12.09
N ARG A 120 -4.64 -3.49 11.89
CA ARG A 120 -5.96 -4.07 12.20
C ARG A 120 -6.34 -3.90 13.66
N ALA A 121 -5.40 -4.15 14.57
CA ALA A 121 -5.62 -3.97 16.01
C ALA A 121 -5.94 -2.52 16.39
N ARG A 122 -5.49 -1.54 15.60
CA ARG A 122 -5.82 -0.11 15.74
C ARG A 122 -7.07 0.32 14.95
N GLY A 123 -7.75 -0.62 14.29
CA GLY A 123 -8.95 -0.35 13.49
C GLY A 123 -8.68 0.04 12.03
N ALA A 124 -7.42 0.10 11.61
CA ALA A 124 -7.04 0.34 10.22
C ALA A 124 -6.98 -1.00 9.45
N SER A 125 -8.13 -1.40 8.89
CA SER A 125 -8.24 -2.58 8.02
C SER A 125 -8.78 -2.19 6.65
N LEU A 126 -8.14 -2.69 5.59
CA LEU A 126 -8.54 -2.45 4.21
C LEU A 126 -8.80 -3.78 3.51
N ASP A 127 -9.95 -3.88 2.83
CA ASP A 127 -10.20 -4.91 1.83
C ASP A 127 -10.02 -4.29 0.44
N LEU A 128 -9.02 -4.77 -0.30
CA LEU A 128 -8.60 -4.27 -1.60
C LEU A 128 -8.90 -5.26 -2.74
N ARG A 129 -9.82 -6.22 -2.50
CA ARG A 129 -10.33 -7.15 -3.51
C ARG A 129 -10.97 -6.44 -4.69
#